data_AF-A0ABD7V3P3-F1
#
_entry.id   AF-A0ABD7V3P3-F1
#
_cell.length_a   1.000
_cell.length_b   1.000
_cell.length_c   1.000
_cell.angle_alpha   90.00
_cell.angle_beta   90.00
_cell.angle_gamma   90.00
#
_symmetry.space_group_name_H-M   'P 1'
#
loop_
_entity.id
_entity.type
_entity.pdbx_description
1 polymer ?
#
loop_
_entity_poly.entity_id
_entity_poly.type
_entity_poly.pdbx_seq_one_letter_code
_entity_poly.pdbx_strand_id
1 'polypeptide(L)'
;MALVFLVAVALLNARGIRESLGANVVMTVIEVSGLVLVVVLAGLVLGRGDGEPHRVIEFDESATPAFAVLAAAVLAYYSFMGFETSANMAEEMRDARRVYPKALFGALLTAGVVYMLVGLGVSIVAPPEQLASSSGPLLEVVSIADVGVPERLFSLIALIAVANGALLTMIMASRLTFGMARDGLLPSMLARVLPGRRTPWAAIVATTAIAMILAATGSVAELAETVVLLLLFVFLSTNVAVLVLRRDVVDADHFRVWTIVPVLAVGTCILLMTQQSAATWLRAGVLIAVGLVLFVLARVTGSGGRGRAPGSGEAGAGEAGPGETGPGGTDADGTSDSASATASQPTQDR
;
A
#
# COMPACT_ATOMS: atom_id res chain seq x y z
N MET A 1 10.41 21.58 -13.49
CA MET A 1 9.48 20.58 -14.07
C MET A 1 8.83 19.71 -13.00
N ALA A 2 9.59 19.05 -12.10
CA ALA A 2 9.03 18.20 -11.04
C ALA A 2 7.96 18.88 -10.14
N LEU A 3 8.16 20.14 -9.72
CA LEU A 3 7.18 20.87 -8.92
C LEU A 3 5.85 21.11 -9.66
N VAL A 4 5.91 21.48 -10.94
CA VAL A 4 4.72 21.70 -11.78
C VAL A 4 3.95 20.39 -11.97
N PHE A 5 4.69 19.29 -12.18
CA PHE A 5 4.13 17.95 -12.27
C PHE A 5 3.43 17.52 -10.97
N LEU A 6 4.06 17.72 -9.82
CA LEU A 6 3.46 17.41 -8.51
C LEU A 6 2.19 18.23 -8.26
N VAL A 7 2.18 19.52 -8.65
CA VAL A 7 0.98 20.36 -8.56
C VAL A 7 -0.13 19.84 -9.48
N ALA A 8 0.20 19.45 -10.72
CA ALA A 8 -0.79 18.88 -11.65
C ALA A 8 -1.39 17.58 -11.12
N VAL A 9 -0.56 16.67 -10.59
CA VAL A 9 -1.03 15.42 -9.99
C VAL A 9 -1.86 15.67 -8.73
N ALA A 10 -1.47 16.64 -7.89
CA ALA A 10 -2.25 17.03 -6.72
C ALA A 10 -3.62 17.61 -7.10
N LEU A 11 -3.70 18.42 -8.16
CA LEU A 11 -4.95 18.95 -8.68
C LEU A 11 -5.84 17.83 -9.26
N LEU A 12 -5.27 16.86 -9.97
CA LEU A 12 -6.00 15.68 -10.44
C LEU A 12 -6.55 14.86 -9.28
N ASN A 13 -5.73 14.61 -8.25
CA ASN A 13 -6.15 13.93 -7.03
C ASN A 13 -7.32 14.66 -6.35
N ALA A 14 -7.25 16.00 -6.26
CA ALA A 14 -8.31 16.81 -5.67
C ALA A 14 -9.63 16.80 -6.48
N ARG A 15 -9.57 16.61 -7.81
CA ARG A 15 -10.75 16.74 -8.70
C ARG A 15 -11.72 15.56 -8.61
N GLY A 16 -11.24 14.36 -8.26
CA GLY A 16 -12.13 13.28 -7.82
C GLY A 16 -11.69 11.86 -8.15
N ILE A 17 -11.56 11.05 -7.11
CA ILE A 17 -11.24 9.62 -7.12
C ILE A 17 -12.23 8.77 -7.95
N ARG A 18 -13.47 9.25 -8.17
CA ARG A 18 -14.51 8.49 -8.90
C ARG A 18 -14.27 8.35 -10.41
N GLU A 19 -13.65 9.33 -11.06
CA GLU A 19 -13.14 9.16 -12.45
C GLU A 19 -11.76 8.46 -12.47
N SER A 20 -11.04 8.51 -11.34
CA SER A 20 -9.66 8.04 -11.23
C SER A 20 -9.50 6.52 -11.31
N LEU A 21 -10.49 5.72 -10.90
CA LEU A 21 -10.36 4.24 -10.96
C LEU A 21 -10.30 3.72 -12.40
N GLY A 22 -11.12 4.27 -13.31
CA GLY A 22 -11.08 3.92 -14.73
C GLY A 22 -9.85 4.48 -15.43
N ALA A 23 -9.48 5.73 -15.12
CA ALA A 23 -8.26 6.35 -15.65
C ALA A 23 -6.99 5.60 -15.22
N ASN A 24 -6.93 5.11 -13.98
CA ASN A 24 -5.82 4.33 -13.47
C ASN A 24 -5.62 3.03 -14.28
N VAL A 25 -6.70 2.29 -14.59
CA VAL A 25 -6.59 1.07 -15.41
C VAL A 25 -5.99 1.38 -16.77
N VAL A 26 -6.41 2.49 -17.41
CA VAL A 26 -5.86 2.91 -18.71
C VAL A 26 -4.37 3.26 -18.58
N MET A 27 -3.98 4.01 -17.55
CA MET A 27 -2.58 4.35 -17.30
C MET A 27 -1.72 3.10 -17.05
N THR A 28 -2.21 2.16 -16.24
CA THR A 28 -1.54 0.88 -16.00
C THR A 28 -1.42 0.02 -17.26
N VAL A 29 -2.44 0.00 -18.13
CA VAL A 29 -2.34 -0.70 -19.42
C VAL A 29 -1.26 -0.06 -20.30
N ILE A 30 -1.19 1.27 -20.33
CA ILE A 30 -0.16 2.02 -21.07
C ILE A 30 1.24 1.70 -20.51
N GLU A 31 1.40 1.70 -19.18
CA GLU A 31 2.63 1.32 -18.47
C GLU A 31 3.11 -0.08 -18.84
N VAL A 32 2.22 -1.07 -18.68
CA VAL A 32 2.53 -2.47 -18.97
C VAL A 32 2.88 -2.63 -20.45
N SER A 33 2.18 -1.93 -21.34
CA SER A 33 2.51 -1.94 -22.77
C SER A 33 3.91 -1.40 -23.05
N GLY A 34 4.34 -0.36 -22.34
CA GLY A 34 5.71 0.17 -22.42
C GLY A 34 6.76 -0.84 -21.99
N LEU A 35 6.51 -1.56 -20.89
CA LEU A 35 7.44 -2.60 -20.40
C LEU A 35 7.48 -3.80 -21.36
N VAL A 36 6.32 -4.25 -21.85
CA VAL A 36 6.25 -5.31 -22.86
C VAL A 36 6.97 -4.91 -24.14
N LEU A 37 6.83 -3.66 -24.57
CA LEU A 37 7.57 -3.12 -25.71
C LEU A 37 9.08 -3.30 -25.51
N VAL A 38 9.64 -2.87 -24.37
CA VAL A 38 11.07 -3.03 -24.07
C VAL A 38 11.51 -4.50 -24.16
N VAL A 39 10.73 -5.43 -23.59
CA VAL A 39 11.04 -6.87 -23.64
C VAL A 39 11.03 -7.38 -25.08
N VAL A 40 10.05 -6.96 -25.89
CA VAL A 40 9.98 -7.32 -27.31
C VAL A 40 11.16 -6.75 -28.08
N LEU A 41 11.53 -5.48 -27.86
CA LEU A 41 12.67 -4.86 -28.53
C LEU A 41 13.97 -5.57 -28.19
N ALA A 42 14.18 -5.92 -26.93
CA ALA A 42 15.34 -6.71 -26.53
C ALA A 42 15.39 -8.09 -27.21
N GLY A 43 14.23 -8.76 -27.32
CA GLY A 43 14.11 -10.02 -28.07
C GLY A 43 14.44 -9.87 -29.57
N LEU A 44 14.05 -8.74 -30.18
CA LEU A 44 14.37 -8.44 -31.58
C LEU A 44 15.86 -8.16 -31.80
N VAL A 45 16.48 -7.36 -30.93
CA VAL A 45 17.93 -7.09 -30.95
C VAL A 45 18.71 -8.39 -30.80
N LEU A 46 18.30 -9.25 -29.88
CA LEU A 46 18.87 -10.58 -29.70
C LEU A 46 18.69 -11.46 -30.95
N GLY A 47 17.50 -11.46 -31.56
CA GLY A 47 17.22 -12.23 -32.77
C GLY A 47 17.96 -11.75 -34.02
N ARG A 48 18.36 -10.47 -34.07
CA ARG A 48 19.21 -9.90 -35.13
C ARG A 48 20.70 -10.21 -34.96
N GLY A 49 21.11 -10.63 -33.76
CA GLY A 49 22.50 -10.89 -33.43
C GLY A 49 23.26 -9.65 -32.91
N ASP A 50 22.58 -8.53 -32.71
CA ASP A 50 23.17 -7.28 -32.21
C ASP A 50 23.22 -7.23 -30.67
N GLY A 51 22.59 -8.20 -29.99
CA GLY A 51 22.61 -8.34 -28.54
C GLY A 51 23.74 -9.24 -28.03
N GLU A 52 24.19 -9.01 -26.80
CA GLU A 52 25.26 -9.79 -26.17
C GLU A 52 24.74 -10.55 -24.93
N PRO A 53 24.29 -11.82 -25.07
CA PRO A 53 23.74 -12.62 -23.97
C PRO A 53 24.71 -12.87 -22.81
N HIS A 54 26.01 -12.87 -23.10
CA HIS A 54 27.04 -13.14 -22.10
C HIS A 54 27.15 -12.04 -21.03
N ARG A 55 26.70 -10.82 -21.33
CA ARG A 55 26.68 -9.69 -20.37
C ARG A 55 25.83 -9.98 -19.12
N VAL A 56 24.84 -10.87 -19.24
CA VAL A 56 23.95 -11.24 -18.13
C VAL A 56 24.69 -12.04 -17.03
N ILE A 57 25.78 -12.71 -17.40
CA ILE A 57 26.61 -13.52 -16.51
C ILE A 57 27.99 -12.91 -16.28
N GLU A 58 28.20 -11.67 -16.74
CA GLU A 58 29.42 -10.93 -16.54
C GLU A 58 29.37 -10.25 -15.16
N PHE A 59 30.38 -10.52 -14.34
CA PHE A 59 30.52 -9.93 -13.02
C PHE A 59 31.82 -9.14 -12.98
N ASP A 60 31.79 -7.99 -12.33
CA ASP A 60 32.99 -7.19 -12.08
C ASP A 60 34.02 -8.02 -11.30
N GLU A 61 35.29 -8.00 -11.73
CA GLU A 61 36.37 -8.78 -11.11
C GLU A 61 36.59 -8.44 -9.62
N SER A 62 36.14 -7.25 -9.18
CA SER A 62 36.29 -6.78 -7.80
C SER A 62 35.32 -7.40 -6.80
N ALA A 63 34.25 -8.08 -7.26
CA ALA A 63 33.23 -8.64 -6.39
C ALA A 63 32.96 -10.11 -6.69
N THR A 64 32.81 -10.92 -5.63
CA THR A 64 32.28 -12.28 -5.81
C THR A 64 30.84 -12.21 -6.34
N PRO A 65 30.42 -13.12 -7.24
CA PRO A 65 29.05 -13.14 -7.76
C PRO A 65 27.98 -13.14 -6.66
N ALA A 66 28.23 -13.85 -5.55
CA ALA A 66 27.31 -13.88 -4.42
C ALA A 66 27.13 -12.50 -3.76
N PHE A 67 28.21 -11.74 -3.60
CA PHE A 67 28.15 -10.40 -3.04
C PHE A 67 27.49 -9.41 -4.00
N ALA A 68 27.80 -9.49 -5.30
CA ALA A 68 27.18 -8.66 -6.33
C ALA A 68 25.67 -8.89 -6.41
N VAL A 69 25.22 -10.16 -6.39
CA VAL A 69 23.80 -10.52 -6.36
C VAL A 69 23.12 -10.03 -5.08
N LEU A 70 23.77 -10.16 -3.93
CA LEU A 70 23.21 -9.65 -2.67
C LEU A 70 23.04 -8.13 -2.71
N ALA A 71 24.06 -7.38 -3.16
CA ALA A 71 23.99 -5.92 -3.30
C ALA A 71 22.90 -5.50 -4.29
N ALA A 72 22.81 -6.17 -5.44
CA ALA A 72 21.76 -5.93 -6.43
C ALA A 72 20.37 -6.25 -5.88
N ALA A 73 20.21 -7.29 -5.06
CA ALA A 73 18.95 -7.64 -4.42
C ALA A 73 18.46 -6.53 -3.46
N VAL A 74 19.37 -5.86 -2.73
CA VAL A 74 19.02 -4.70 -1.89
C VAL A 74 18.49 -3.55 -2.74
N LEU A 75 19.12 -3.27 -3.88
CA LEU A 75 18.64 -2.22 -4.77
C LEU A 75 17.32 -2.62 -5.44
N ALA A 76 17.19 -3.87 -5.89
CA ALA A 76 15.96 -4.40 -6.51
C ALA A 76 14.79 -4.43 -5.53
N TYR A 77 15.04 -4.56 -4.22
CA TYR A 77 14.00 -4.45 -3.20
C TYR A 77 13.26 -3.10 -3.29
N TYR A 78 13.96 -2.01 -3.64
CA TYR A 78 13.31 -0.72 -3.90
C TYR A 78 12.22 -0.82 -4.97
N SER A 79 12.46 -1.60 -6.04
CA SER A 79 11.49 -1.79 -7.12
C SER A 79 10.24 -2.54 -6.69
N PHE A 80 10.30 -3.34 -5.62
CA PHE A 80 9.13 -4.02 -5.08
C PHE A 80 8.33 -3.19 -4.07
N MET A 81 8.79 -1.98 -3.74
CA MET A 81 8.05 -1.08 -2.86
C MET A 81 6.67 -0.75 -3.42
N GLY A 82 5.68 -0.64 -2.54
CA GLY A 82 4.30 -0.28 -2.88
C GLY A 82 3.31 -1.39 -2.59
N PHE A 83 3.76 -2.64 -2.42
CA PHE A 83 2.86 -3.75 -2.06
C PHE A 83 2.17 -3.50 -0.72
N GLU A 84 2.82 -2.80 0.22
CA GLU A 84 2.28 -2.45 1.53
C GLU A 84 1.08 -1.51 1.44
N THR A 85 1.04 -0.67 0.40
CA THR A 85 -0.08 0.26 0.19
C THR A 85 -1.39 -0.47 -0.11
N SER A 86 -1.32 -1.69 -0.67
CA SER A 86 -2.48 -2.53 -0.93
C SER A 86 -3.22 -2.91 0.36
N ALA A 87 -2.52 -2.97 1.50
CA ALA A 87 -3.12 -3.28 2.80
C ALA A 87 -4.13 -2.20 3.23
N ASN A 88 -3.91 -0.95 2.85
CA ASN A 88 -4.81 0.16 3.16
C ASN A 88 -6.17 0.05 2.44
N MET A 89 -6.24 -0.72 1.35
CA MET A 89 -7.48 -0.99 0.62
C MET A 89 -8.14 -2.30 1.04
N ALA A 90 -7.57 -3.02 2.02
CA ALA A 90 -8.13 -4.29 2.46
C ALA A 90 -9.57 -4.14 3.01
N GLU A 91 -9.87 -3.02 3.66
CA GLU A 91 -11.22 -2.70 4.15
C GLU A 91 -12.26 -2.50 3.04
N GLU A 92 -11.82 -2.11 1.84
CA GLU A 92 -12.70 -1.88 0.68
C GLU A 92 -12.92 -3.18 -0.14
N MET A 93 -12.25 -4.28 0.22
CA MET A 93 -12.34 -5.54 -0.53
C MET A 93 -13.41 -6.49 0.00
N ARG A 94 -14.15 -7.10 -0.94
CA ARG A 94 -15.05 -8.22 -0.66
C ARG A 94 -14.24 -9.46 -0.30
N ASP A 95 -14.48 -10.04 0.87
CA ASP A 95 -13.75 -11.22 1.37
C ASP A 95 -12.23 -11.04 1.36
N ALA A 96 -11.77 -9.95 2.01
CA ALA A 96 -10.36 -9.60 2.12
C ALA A 96 -9.49 -10.77 2.63
N ARG A 97 -10.03 -11.61 3.54
CA ARG A 97 -9.31 -12.78 4.10
C ARG A 97 -8.82 -13.74 3.02
N ARG A 98 -9.61 -13.98 1.97
CA ARG A 98 -9.27 -14.96 0.91
C ARG A 98 -8.71 -14.30 -0.34
N VAL A 99 -9.22 -13.11 -0.69
CA VAL A 99 -8.85 -12.40 -1.92
C VAL A 99 -7.52 -11.68 -1.76
N TYR A 100 -7.29 -11.01 -0.63
CA TYR A 100 -6.09 -10.20 -0.42
C TYR A 100 -4.80 -10.99 -0.59
N PRO A 101 -4.60 -12.16 0.05
CA PRO A 101 -3.32 -12.86 -0.06
C PRO A 101 -3.06 -13.34 -1.49
N LYS A 102 -4.09 -13.85 -2.18
CA LYS A 102 -3.96 -14.31 -3.57
C LYS A 102 -3.62 -13.16 -4.52
N ALA A 103 -4.28 -12.00 -4.35
CA ALA A 103 -4.01 -10.81 -5.15
C ALA A 103 -2.60 -10.27 -4.88
N LEU A 104 -2.17 -10.21 -3.61
CA LEU A 104 -0.85 -9.74 -3.21
C LEU A 104 0.27 -10.60 -3.80
N PHE A 105 0.24 -11.92 -3.58
CA PHE A 105 1.27 -12.82 -4.11
C PHE A 105 1.22 -12.92 -5.63
N GLY A 106 0.02 -12.89 -6.23
CA GLY A 106 -0.13 -12.85 -7.69
C GLY A 106 0.48 -11.60 -8.30
N ALA A 107 0.24 -10.43 -7.71
CA ALA A 107 0.82 -9.16 -8.15
C ALA A 107 2.34 -9.15 -7.98
N LEU A 108 2.86 -9.58 -6.82
CA LEU A 108 4.30 -9.67 -6.56
C LEU A 108 5.02 -10.61 -7.54
N LEU A 109 4.44 -11.80 -7.80
CA LEU A 109 5.03 -12.75 -8.74
C LEU A 109 5.01 -12.21 -10.17
N THR A 110 3.90 -11.60 -10.58
CA THR A 110 3.77 -11.00 -11.92
C THR A 110 4.75 -9.86 -12.10
N ALA A 111 4.86 -8.94 -11.13
CA ALA A 111 5.83 -7.86 -11.14
C ALA A 111 7.27 -8.40 -11.19
N GLY A 112 7.58 -9.43 -10.39
CA GLY A 112 8.90 -10.06 -10.40
C GLY A 112 9.26 -10.68 -11.74
N VAL A 113 8.32 -11.38 -12.41
CA VAL A 113 8.55 -11.91 -13.76
C VAL A 113 8.81 -10.78 -14.75
N VAL A 114 8.02 -9.70 -14.71
CA VAL A 114 8.22 -8.54 -15.59
C VAL A 114 9.57 -7.87 -15.35
N TYR A 115 9.96 -7.65 -14.09
CA TYR A 115 11.26 -7.08 -13.75
C TYR A 115 12.42 -7.94 -14.20
N MET A 116 12.32 -9.26 -14.05
CA MET A 116 13.32 -10.19 -14.56
C MET A 116 13.44 -10.11 -16.09
N LEU A 117 12.32 -10.10 -16.82
CA LEU A 117 12.32 -10.00 -18.28
C LEU A 117 12.91 -8.68 -18.78
N VAL A 118 12.53 -7.56 -18.14
CA VAL A 118 13.05 -6.24 -18.48
C VAL A 118 14.53 -6.15 -18.13
N GLY A 119 14.95 -6.59 -16.95
CA GLY A 119 16.36 -6.58 -16.53
C GLY A 119 17.23 -7.40 -17.47
N LEU A 120 16.82 -8.62 -17.80
CA LEU A 120 17.50 -9.46 -18.79
C LEU A 120 17.57 -8.76 -20.16
N GLY A 121 16.45 -8.22 -20.63
CA GLY A 121 16.40 -7.56 -21.94
C GLY A 121 17.32 -6.35 -22.01
N VAL A 122 17.29 -5.49 -20.99
CA VAL A 122 18.12 -4.29 -20.91
C VAL A 122 19.61 -4.63 -20.86
N SER A 123 20.00 -5.62 -20.04
CA SER A 123 21.39 -6.08 -19.91
C SER A 123 21.96 -6.71 -21.19
N ILE A 124 21.10 -7.34 -22.02
CA ILE A 124 21.52 -7.92 -23.30
C ILE A 124 21.77 -6.83 -24.36
N VAL A 125 20.96 -5.77 -24.34
CA VAL A 125 20.97 -4.73 -25.38
C VAL A 125 22.06 -3.68 -25.13
N ALA A 126 22.24 -3.23 -23.88
CA ALA A 126 23.10 -2.10 -23.57
C ALA A 126 24.21 -2.45 -22.56
N PRO A 127 25.43 -1.90 -22.70
CA PRO A 127 26.51 -2.09 -21.73
C PRO A 127 26.17 -1.52 -20.34
N PRO A 128 26.62 -2.15 -19.23
CA PRO A 128 26.37 -1.68 -17.88
C PRO A 128 26.80 -0.24 -17.61
N GLU A 129 27.92 0.21 -18.18
CA GLU A 129 28.46 1.57 -18.00
C GLU A 129 27.55 2.64 -18.64
N GLN A 130 26.98 2.31 -19.79
CA GLN A 130 26.02 3.18 -20.49
C GLN A 130 24.69 3.24 -19.73
N LEU A 131 24.24 2.10 -19.21
CA LEU A 131 23.02 2.04 -18.38
C LEU A 131 23.18 2.80 -17.06
N ALA A 132 24.34 2.68 -16.41
CA ALA A 132 24.63 3.34 -15.14
C ALA A 132 24.78 4.88 -15.27
N SER A 133 25.23 5.35 -16.43
CA SER A 133 25.36 6.79 -16.72
C SER A 133 24.11 7.41 -17.33
N SER A 134 23.16 6.59 -17.79
CA SER A 134 21.92 7.06 -18.40
C SER A 134 20.88 7.51 -17.37
N SER A 135 20.27 8.68 -17.62
CA SER A 135 19.11 9.14 -16.87
C SER A 135 17.80 8.47 -17.28
N GLY A 136 17.80 7.69 -18.36
CA GLY A 136 16.65 6.94 -18.86
C GLY A 136 17.06 5.60 -19.49
N PRO A 137 17.49 4.61 -18.70
CA PRO A 137 18.05 3.35 -19.23
C PRO A 137 17.11 2.60 -20.17
N LEU A 138 15.80 2.63 -19.91
CA LEU A 138 14.82 1.99 -20.80
C LEU A 138 14.65 2.72 -22.14
N LEU A 139 14.83 4.04 -22.17
CA LEU A 139 14.81 4.82 -23.41
C LEU A 139 16.06 4.52 -24.24
N GLU A 140 17.20 4.31 -23.59
CA GLU A 140 18.45 3.89 -24.24
C GLU A 140 18.30 2.55 -24.97
N VAL A 141 17.57 1.60 -24.39
CA VAL A 141 17.28 0.33 -25.07
C VAL A 141 16.43 0.56 -26.33
N VAL A 142 15.47 1.48 -26.27
CA VAL A 142 14.62 1.82 -27.43
C VAL A 142 15.44 2.51 -28.53
N SER A 143 16.38 3.39 -28.19
CA SER A 143 17.24 4.06 -29.15
C SER A 143 18.23 3.08 -29.80
N ILE A 144 18.85 2.20 -29.02
CA ILE A 144 19.79 1.17 -29.52
C ILE A 144 19.08 0.18 -30.45
N ALA A 145 17.85 -0.21 -30.14
CA ALA A 145 17.12 -1.18 -30.96
C ALA A 145 16.77 -0.68 -32.37
N ASP A 146 16.78 0.65 -32.60
CA ASP A 146 16.59 1.37 -33.87
C ASP A 146 15.47 0.78 -34.77
N VAL A 147 14.33 0.47 -34.16
CA VAL A 147 13.19 -0.23 -34.77
C VAL A 147 12.09 0.72 -35.27
N GLY A 148 12.40 2.02 -35.34
CA GLY A 148 11.43 3.05 -35.78
C GLY A 148 10.37 3.41 -34.73
N VAL A 149 10.55 2.99 -33.47
CA VAL A 149 9.72 3.47 -32.36
C VAL A 149 10.14 4.91 -32.04
N PRO A 150 9.24 5.90 -32.13
CA PRO A 150 9.61 7.28 -31.79
C PRO A 150 9.98 7.40 -30.31
N GLU A 151 11.18 7.90 -30.01
CA GLU A 151 11.64 8.15 -28.63
C GLU A 151 10.66 9.01 -27.82
N ARG A 152 9.98 9.95 -28.50
CA ARG A 152 8.94 10.80 -27.92
C ARG A 152 7.73 10.01 -27.42
N LEU A 153 7.34 8.95 -28.13
CA LEU A 153 6.25 8.07 -27.73
C LEU A 153 6.62 7.29 -26.47
N PHE A 154 7.83 6.72 -26.44
CA PHE A 154 8.30 6.00 -25.26
C PHE A 154 8.45 6.92 -24.04
N SER A 155 9.00 8.12 -24.24
CA SER A 155 9.11 9.14 -23.19
C SER A 155 7.74 9.56 -22.65
N LEU A 156 6.70 9.62 -23.50
CA LEU A 156 5.33 9.88 -23.06
C LEU A 156 4.77 8.73 -22.21
N ILE A 157 5.01 7.48 -22.60
CA ILE A 157 4.61 6.30 -21.82
C ILE A 157 5.29 6.31 -20.45
N ALA A 158 6.61 6.58 -20.41
CA ALA A 158 7.36 6.70 -19.16
C ALA A 158 6.83 7.84 -18.27
N LEU A 159 6.46 8.98 -18.86
CA LEU A 159 5.86 10.10 -18.11
C LEU A 159 4.50 9.72 -17.53
N ILE A 160 3.65 9.02 -18.29
CA ILE A 160 2.35 8.52 -17.81
C ILE A 160 2.56 7.55 -16.65
N ALA A 161 3.55 6.65 -16.75
CA ALA A 161 3.90 5.70 -15.71
C ALA A 161 4.26 6.38 -14.38
N VAL A 162 5.17 7.36 -14.45
CA VAL A 162 5.58 8.13 -13.26
C VAL A 162 4.40 8.93 -12.70
N ALA A 163 3.53 9.46 -13.55
CA ALA A 163 2.35 10.23 -13.12
C ALA A 163 1.35 9.36 -12.38
N ASN A 164 1.07 8.17 -12.89
CA ASN A 164 0.15 7.25 -12.26
C ASN A 164 0.68 6.75 -10.92
N GLY A 165 1.96 6.36 -10.85
CA GLY A 165 2.62 5.95 -9.60
C GLY A 165 2.58 7.05 -8.54
N ALA A 166 2.87 8.30 -8.93
CA ALA A 166 2.77 9.45 -8.05
C ALA A 166 1.33 9.72 -7.58
N LEU A 167 0.35 9.60 -8.49
CA LEU A 167 -1.07 9.79 -8.19
C LEU A 167 -1.57 8.77 -7.16
N LEU A 168 -1.31 7.48 -7.40
CA LEU A 168 -1.72 6.41 -6.48
C LEU A 168 -1.08 6.59 -5.10
N THR A 169 0.22 6.89 -5.06
CA THR A 169 0.94 7.12 -3.80
C THR A 169 0.36 8.33 -3.05
N MET A 170 0.04 9.43 -3.73
CA MET A 170 -0.58 10.60 -3.11
C MET A 170 -2.00 10.32 -2.59
N ILE A 171 -2.80 9.52 -3.32
CA ILE A 171 -4.13 9.10 -2.85
C ILE A 171 -3.96 8.31 -1.54
N MET A 172 -3.07 7.32 -1.51
CA MET A 172 -2.84 6.49 -0.32
C MET A 172 -2.29 7.30 0.85
N ALA A 173 -1.30 8.17 0.62
CA ALA A 173 -0.73 9.05 1.64
C ALA A 173 -1.80 9.96 2.25
N SER A 174 -2.68 10.54 1.43
CA SER A 174 -3.76 11.42 1.92
C SER A 174 -4.80 10.66 2.74
N ARG A 175 -5.13 9.41 2.37
CA ARG A 175 -6.07 8.55 3.12
C ARG A 175 -5.50 8.13 4.46
N LEU A 176 -4.24 7.69 4.49
CA LEU A 176 -3.55 7.33 5.73
C LEU A 176 -3.45 8.53 6.68
N THR A 177 -3.05 9.69 6.14
CA THR A 177 -2.97 10.95 6.90
C THR A 177 -4.33 11.35 7.48
N PHE A 178 -5.40 11.23 6.70
CA PHE A 178 -6.76 11.49 7.15
C PHE A 178 -7.20 10.52 8.25
N GLY A 179 -6.92 9.22 8.11
CA GLY A 179 -7.21 8.20 9.13
C GLY A 179 -6.51 8.50 10.45
N MET A 180 -5.20 8.76 10.40
CA MET A 180 -4.42 9.13 11.59
C MET A 180 -4.92 10.42 12.25
N ALA A 181 -5.37 11.41 11.48
CA ALA A 181 -5.94 12.65 12.02
C ALA A 181 -7.31 12.42 12.66
N ARG A 182 -8.12 11.49 12.13
CA ARG A 182 -9.40 11.07 12.73
C ARG A 182 -9.19 10.34 14.06
N ASP A 183 -8.13 9.54 14.17
CA ASP A 183 -7.76 8.81 15.38
C ASP A 183 -7.00 9.67 16.41
N GLY A 184 -6.86 10.98 16.15
CA GLY A 184 -6.21 11.93 17.07
C GLY A 184 -4.68 11.79 17.15
N LEU A 185 -4.05 11.07 16.21
CA LEU A 185 -2.59 10.94 16.10
C LEU A 185 -1.96 12.14 15.38
N LEU A 186 -2.74 12.88 14.59
CA LEU A 186 -2.33 14.09 13.87
C LEU A 186 -3.25 15.28 14.17
N PRO A 187 -2.83 16.53 13.87
CA PRO A 187 -3.68 17.71 14.08
C PRO A 187 -5.03 17.58 13.37
N SER A 188 -6.11 17.94 14.05
CA SER A 188 -7.49 17.83 13.53
C SER A 188 -7.74 18.63 12.25
N MET A 189 -6.89 19.61 11.94
CA MET A 189 -6.90 20.33 10.67
C MET A 189 -6.70 19.41 9.46
N LEU A 190 -5.91 18.34 9.59
CA LEU A 190 -5.65 17.37 8.51
C LEU A 190 -6.84 16.43 8.27
N ALA A 191 -7.75 16.31 9.23
CA ALA A 191 -9.01 15.60 9.07
C ALA A 191 -10.09 16.43 8.32
N ARG A 192 -9.77 17.66 7.88
CA ARG A 192 -10.75 18.49 7.15
C ARG A 192 -10.95 17.97 5.72
N VAL A 193 -12.22 17.75 5.38
CA VAL A 193 -12.67 17.32 4.06
C VAL A 193 -13.40 18.44 3.34
N LEU A 194 -13.39 18.41 2.00
CA LEU A 194 -14.08 19.41 1.18
C LEU A 194 -15.60 19.16 1.22
N PRO A 195 -16.44 20.19 1.43
CA PRO A 195 -17.89 20.05 1.38
C PRO A 195 -18.34 19.48 0.02
N GLY A 196 -19.14 18.42 0.02
CA GLY A 196 -19.71 17.79 -1.19
C GLY A 196 -18.93 16.62 -1.78
N ARG A 197 -17.58 16.61 -1.73
CA ARG A 197 -16.76 15.54 -2.36
C ARG A 197 -16.12 14.55 -1.38
N ARG A 198 -16.15 14.82 -0.07
CA ARG A 198 -15.52 14.02 1.00
C ARG A 198 -14.00 13.79 0.79
N THR A 199 -13.35 14.56 -0.08
CA THR A 199 -11.90 14.50 -0.33
C THR A 199 -11.14 15.25 0.78
N PRO A 200 -10.10 14.64 1.40
CA PRO A 200 -9.31 15.27 2.47
C PRO A 200 -8.30 16.28 1.91
N TRP A 201 -8.79 17.45 1.48
CA TRP A 201 -7.98 18.48 0.81
C TRP A 201 -6.80 18.97 1.66
N ALA A 202 -6.98 19.08 2.98
CA ALA A 202 -5.92 19.53 3.88
C ALA A 202 -4.76 18.52 3.94
N ALA A 203 -5.07 17.22 3.98
CA ALA A 203 -4.07 16.16 3.91
C ALA A 203 -3.35 16.14 2.55
N ILE A 204 -4.07 16.35 1.44
CA ILE A 204 -3.46 16.45 0.11
C ILE A 204 -2.49 17.63 0.06
N VAL A 205 -2.90 18.83 0.47
CA VAL A 205 -2.02 20.01 0.46
C VAL A 205 -0.79 19.80 1.33
N ALA A 206 -0.94 19.25 2.53
CA ALA A 206 0.17 19.00 3.44
C ALA A 206 1.16 17.96 2.87
N THR A 207 0.66 16.82 2.38
CA THR A 207 1.49 15.77 1.80
C THR A 207 2.18 16.22 0.51
N THR A 208 1.50 16.97 -0.36
CA THR A 208 2.11 17.59 -1.55
C THR A 208 3.17 18.63 -1.18
N ALA A 209 2.93 19.47 -0.17
CA ALA A 209 3.93 20.45 0.29
C ALA A 209 5.20 19.77 0.82
N ILE A 210 5.05 18.71 1.63
CA ILE A 210 6.17 17.91 2.12
C ILE A 210 6.91 17.26 0.94
N ALA A 211 6.17 16.65 0.00
CA ALA A 211 6.77 16.04 -1.19
C ALA A 211 7.57 17.05 -2.03
N MET A 212 7.08 18.28 -2.19
CA MET A 212 7.80 19.35 -2.89
C MET A 212 9.08 19.77 -2.17
N ILE A 213 9.05 19.88 -0.84
CA ILE A 213 10.24 20.19 -0.03
C ILE A 213 11.27 19.08 -0.15
N LEU A 214 10.86 17.81 -0.02
CA LEU A 214 11.76 16.67 -0.14
C LEU A 214 12.34 16.51 -1.54
N ALA A 215 11.54 16.75 -2.58
CA ALA A 215 12.00 16.72 -3.97
C ALA A 215 13.05 17.80 -4.28
N ALA A 216 13.13 18.86 -3.47
CA ALA A 216 14.13 19.92 -3.63
C ALA A 216 15.43 19.67 -2.85
N THR A 217 15.48 18.69 -1.95
CA THR A 217 16.60 18.51 -1.00
C THR A 217 17.51 17.30 -1.29
N GLY A 218 17.12 16.36 -2.15
CA GLY A 218 17.91 15.16 -2.43
C GLY A 218 17.70 14.59 -3.83
N SER A 219 18.62 13.71 -4.24
CA SER A 219 18.49 12.96 -5.51
C SER A 219 17.42 11.87 -5.41
N VAL A 220 16.96 11.35 -6.56
CA VAL A 220 15.97 10.26 -6.61
C VAL A 220 16.49 9.03 -5.85
N ALA A 221 17.76 8.66 -6.04
CA ALA A 221 18.37 7.52 -5.35
C ALA A 221 18.42 7.73 -3.82
N GLU A 222 18.80 8.93 -3.39
CA GLU A 222 18.88 9.26 -1.97
C GLU A 222 17.52 9.25 -1.27
N LEU A 223 16.50 9.79 -1.94
CA LEU A 223 15.12 9.76 -1.45
C LEU A 223 14.58 8.34 -1.43
N ALA A 224 14.86 7.55 -2.48
CA ALA A 224 14.50 6.14 -2.58
C ALA A 224 15.05 5.32 -1.41
N GLU A 225 16.37 5.39 -1.16
CA GLU A 225 17.03 4.73 -0.04
C GLU A 225 16.46 5.17 1.32
N THR A 226 16.18 6.46 1.48
CA THR A 226 15.59 7.00 2.71
C THR A 226 14.20 6.41 2.95
N VAL A 227 13.36 6.31 1.91
CA VAL A 227 12.03 5.68 2.01
C VAL A 227 12.15 4.19 2.34
N VAL A 228 13.09 3.47 1.72
CA VAL A 228 13.37 2.06 2.04
C VAL A 228 13.68 1.90 3.52
N LEU A 229 14.62 2.70 4.05
CA LEU A 229 15.00 2.61 5.46
C LEU A 229 13.81 2.91 6.39
N LEU A 230 13.00 3.93 6.10
CA LEU A 230 11.80 4.24 6.88
C LEU A 230 10.76 3.11 6.82
N LEU A 231 10.57 2.48 5.65
CA LEU A 231 9.68 1.32 5.53
C LEU A 231 10.22 0.09 6.25
N LEU A 232 11.53 -0.12 6.31
CA LEU A 232 12.13 -1.19 7.11
C LEU A 232 11.81 -1.02 8.60
N PHE A 233 11.79 0.23 9.12
CA PHE A 233 11.31 0.48 10.49
C PHE A 233 9.83 0.13 10.66
N VAL A 234 8.98 0.50 9.70
CA VAL A 234 7.56 0.15 9.72
C VAL A 234 7.39 -1.38 9.71
N PHE A 235 8.05 -2.08 8.79
CA PHE A 235 7.98 -3.54 8.69
C PHE A 235 8.56 -4.24 9.91
N LEU A 236 9.66 -3.75 10.48
CA LEU A 236 10.22 -4.27 11.72
C LEU A 236 9.18 -4.16 12.85
N SER A 237 8.58 -2.99 13.03
CA SER A 237 7.54 -2.75 14.03
C SER A 237 6.31 -3.63 13.81
N THR A 238 5.82 -3.73 12.57
CA THR A 238 4.65 -4.55 12.22
C THR A 238 4.92 -6.04 12.45
N ASN A 239 6.08 -6.57 12.07
CA ASN A 239 6.40 -7.98 12.29
C ASN A 239 6.56 -8.30 13.79
N VAL A 240 7.17 -7.40 14.57
CA VAL A 240 7.25 -7.54 16.03
C VAL A 240 5.85 -7.48 16.64
N ALA A 241 5.00 -6.56 16.21
CA ALA A 241 3.62 -6.46 16.67
C ALA A 241 2.84 -7.75 16.44
N VAL A 242 2.97 -8.38 15.26
CA VAL A 242 2.33 -9.69 14.97
C VAL A 242 2.82 -10.79 15.93
N LEU A 243 4.11 -10.81 16.29
CA LEU A 243 4.64 -11.77 17.26
C LEU A 243 4.13 -11.52 18.69
N VAL A 244 3.88 -10.27 19.05
CA VAL A 244 3.29 -9.89 20.34
C VAL A 244 1.81 -10.24 20.38
N LEU A 245 1.03 -9.83 19.37
CA LEU A 245 -0.43 -10.00 19.28
C LEU A 245 -0.88 -11.47 19.19
N ARG A 246 0.03 -12.39 18.84
CA ARG A 246 -0.26 -13.84 18.88
C ARG A 246 -0.60 -14.36 20.27
N ARG A 247 -0.25 -13.62 21.32
CA ARG A 247 -0.62 -13.95 22.70
C ARG A 247 -2.07 -13.56 23.03
N ASP A 248 -2.69 -12.72 22.21
CA ASP A 248 -4.04 -12.24 22.42
C ASP A 248 -5.05 -13.18 21.77
N VAL A 249 -6.13 -13.50 22.49
CA VAL A 249 -7.24 -14.30 21.98
C VAL A 249 -8.22 -13.35 21.30
N VAL A 250 -8.39 -13.51 19.99
CA VAL A 250 -9.34 -12.74 19.19
C VAL A 250 -10.39 -13.69 18.63
N ASP A 251 -11.67 -13.40 18.88
CA ASP A 251 -12.82 -14.22 18.46
C ASP A 251 -13.07 -14.19 16.94
N ALA A 252 -12.42 -13.28 16.23
CA ALA A 252 -12.57 -13.11 14.78
C ALA A 252 -11.68 -14.08 13.99
N ASP A 253 -12.27 -14.65 12.94
CA ASP A 253 -11.65 -15.63 12.07
C ASP A 253 -10.54 -14.99 11.21
N HIS A 254 -9.26 -15.26 11.52
CA HIS A 254 -8.11 -14.54 10.93
C HIS A 254 -7.10 -15.45 10.20
N PHE A 255 -6.32 -14.88 9.28
CA PHE A 255 -5.24 -15.59 8.59
C PHE A 255 -4.04 -15.79 9.53
N ARG A 256 -3.50 -17.01 9.61
CA ARG A 256 -2.36 -17.35 10.46
C ARG A 256 -1.20 -17.89 9.62
N VAL A 257 -0.13 -17.12 9.56
CA VAL A 257 1.15 -17.53 8.94
C VAL A 257 1.97 -18.34 9.95
N TRP A 258 2.89 -19.18 9.48
CA TRP A 258 3.90 -19.83 10.35
C TRP A 258 4.78 -18.79 11.05
N THR A 259 4.99 -18.93 12.35
CA THR A 259 5.86 -18.08 13.20
C THR A 259 7.28 -17.87 12.67
N ILE A 260 7.80 -18.81 11.86
CA ILE A 260 9.14 -18.65 11.25
C ILE A 260 9.15 -17.44 10.30
N VAL A 261 8.04 -17.14 9.62
CA VAL A 261 7.99 -16.07 8.61
C VAL A 261 8.21 -14.68 9.22
N PRO A 262 7.48 -14.23 10.27
CA PRO A 262 7.77 -12.94 10.90
C PRO A 262 9.17 -12.85 11.52
N VAL A 263 9.70 -13.97 12.06
CA VAL A 263 11.05 -13.99 12.65
C VAL A 263 12.12 -13.78 11.58
N LEU A 264 12.00 -14.48 10.45
CA LEU A 264 12.88 -14.27 9.30
C LEU A 264 12.74 -12.84 8.75
N ALA A 265 11.51 -12.32 8.66
CA ALA A 265 11.27 -10.94 8.21
C ALA A 265 11.95 -9.91 9.13
N VAL A 266 11.88 -10.07 10.45
CA VAL A 266 12.62 -9.24 11.42
C VAL A 266 14.13 -9.32 11.17
N GLY A 267 14.66 -10.54 11.02
CA GLY A 267 16.08 -10.75 10.72
C GLY A 267 16.52 -10.07 9.42
N THR A 268 15.75 -10.23 8.35
CA THR A 268 15.99 -9.57 7.05
C THR A 268 15.91 -8.06 7.16
N CYS A 269 14.93 -7.51 7.89
CA CYS A 269 14.83 -6.06 8.09
C CYS A 269 16.08 -5.52 8.79
N ILE A 270 16.51 -6.14 9.89
CA ILE A 270 17.72 -5.74 10.62
C ILE A 270 18.95 -5.82 9.71
N LEU A 271 19.11 -6.91 8.96
CA LEU A 271 20.22 -7.09 8.03
C LEU A 271 20.23 -5.96 6.97
N LEU A 272 19.10 -5.69 6.32
CA LEU A 272 19.02 -4.64 5.30
C LEU A 272 19.25 -3.23 5.86
N MET A 273 18.83 -2.97 7.10
CA MET A 273 19.09 -1.70 7.79
C MET A 273 20.58 -1.49 8.07
N THR A 274 21.34 -2.55 8.35
CA THR A 274 22.80 -2.45 8.56
C THR A 274 23.60 -2.16 7.29
N GLN A 275 23.02 -2.40 6.12
CA GLN A 275 23.64 -2.14 4.82
C GLN A 275 23.40 -0.70 4.32
N GLN A 276 22.60 0.10 5.02
CA GLN A 276 22.27 1.47 4.60
C GLN A 276 23.40 2.45 4.94
N SER A 277 23.61 3.45 4.06
CA SER A 277 24.64 4.46 4.27
C SER A 277 24.38 5.33 5.51
N ALA A 278 25.44 5.88 6.10
CA ALA A 278 25.33 6.79 7.24
C ALA A 278 24.54 8.07 6.88
N ALA A 279 24.64 8.53 5.63
CA ALA A 279 23.86 9.66 5.13
C ALA A 279 22.35 9.35 5.10
N THR A 280 21.98 8.14 4.68
CA THR A 280 20.58 7.66 4.67
C THR A 280 20.03 7.58 6.09
N TRP A 281 20.83 7.09 7.04
CA TRP A 281 20.49 7.08 8.47
C TRP A 281 20.27 8.48 9.05
N LEU A 282 21.14 9.44 8.71
CA LEU A 282 21.00 10.83 9.16
C LEU A 282 19.70 11.45 8.64
N ARG A 283 19.41 11.29 7.34
CA ARG A 283 18.16 11.79 6.72
C ARG A 283 16.93 11.17 7.36
N ALA A 284 16.91 9.84 7.50
CA ALA A 284 15.82 9.13 8.15
C ALA A 284 15.63 9.60 9.60
N GLY A 285 16.73 9.77 10.35
CA GLY A 285 16.71 10.29 11.72
C GLY A 285 16.11 11.70 11.82
N VAL A 286 16.48 12.60 10.90
CA VAL A 286 15.90 13.95 10.81
C VAL A 286 14.39 13.87 10.53
N LEU A 287 13.97 13.04 9.57
CA LEU A 287 12.54 12.89 9.23
C LEU A 287 11.72 12.31 10.39
N ILE A 288 12.26 11.31 11.09
CA ILE A 288 11.64 10.75 12.31
C ILE A 288 11.55 11.82 13.39
N ALA A 289 12.61 12.61 13.61
CA ALA A 289 12.61 13.69 14.59
C ALA A 289 11.56 14.76 14.26
N VAL A 290 11.45 15.17 12.99
CA VAL A 290 10.39 16.09 12.51
C VAL A 290 9.01 15.49 12.77
N GLY A 291 8.80 14.21 12.43
CA GLY A 291 7.55 13.50 12.72
C GLY A 291 7.21 13.48 14.21
N LEU A 292 8.19 13.23 15.07
CA LEU A 292 8.03 13.24 16.53
C LEU A 292 7.68 14.64 17.05
N VAL A 293 8.36 15.68 16.57
CA VAL A 293 8.05 17.07 16.92
C VAL A 293 6.63 17.43 16.51
N LEU A 294 6.22 17.09 15.29
CA LEU A 294 4.86 17.30 14.81
C LEU A 294 3.83 16.54 15.67
N PHE A 295 4.12 15.30 16.06
CA PHE A 295 3.27 14.51 16.94
C PHE A 295 3.12 15.13 18.33
N VAL A 296 4.22 15.58 18.94
CA VAL A 296 4.19 16.24 20.25
C VAL A 296 3.43 17.57 20.17
N LEU A 297 3.70 18.39 19.15
CA LEU A 297 2.96 19.64 18.92
C LEU A 297 1.47 19.38 18.72
N ALA A 298 1.10 18.34 17.96
CA ALA A 298 -0.29 17.94 17.76
C ALA A 298 -0.96 17.52 19.08
N ARG A 299 -0.25 16.77 19.94
CA ARG A 299 -0.74 16.37 21.26
C ARG A 299 -0.91 17.55 22.21
N VAL A 300 0.02 18.50 22.22
CA VAL A 300 -0.04 19.68 23.09
C VAL A 300 -1.14 20.64 22.65
N THR A 301 -1.31 20.85 21.34
CA THR A 301 -2.35 21.74 20.78
C THR A 301 -3.74 21.09 20.72
N GLY A 302 -3.81 19.76 20.63
CA GLY A 302 -5.05 18.96 20.60
C GLY A 302 -5.64 18.62 21.98
N SER A 303 -4.97 18.99 23.08
CA SER A 303 -5.35 18.68 24.47
C SER A 303 -6.59 19.45 25.01
N GLY A 304 -7.51 19.85 24.12
CA GLY A 304 -8.83 20.39 24.46
C GLY A 304 -10.00 19.42 24.25
N GLY A 305 -9.80 18.28 23.60
CA GLY A 305 -10.85 17.30 23.29
C GLY A 305 -10.62 15.95 23.98
N ARG A 306 -11.36 15.71 25.07
CA ARG A 306 -11.26 14.55 25.97
C ARG A 306 -11.29 13.18 25.27
N GLY A 307 -10.63 12.24 25.94
CA GLY A 307 -10.43 10.85 25.54
C GLY A 307 -11.68 10.10 25.11
N ARG A 308 -11.48 9.29 24.09
CA ARG A 308 -12.22 8.04 23.89
C ARG A 308 -11.17 6.99 23.59
N ALA A 309 -10.93 6.11 24.56
CA ALA A 309 -10.17 4.90 24.32
C ALA A 309 -10.90 4.07 23.25
N PRO A 310 -10.20 3.47 22.27
CA PRO A 310 -10.82 2.53 21.35
C PRO A 310 -11.00 1.18 22.05
N GLY A 311 -12.24 0.68 22.11
CA GLY A 311 -12.54 -0.72 22.39
C GLY A 311 -13.17 -1.03 23.75
N SER A 312 -14.49 -0.86 23.85
CA SER A 312 -15.41 -1.75 24.59
C SER A 312 -16.80 -1.12 24.60
N GLY A 313 -17.72 -1.65 23.80
CA GLY A 313 -19.13 -1.25 23.89
C GLY A 313 -19.91 -1.32 22.58
N GLU A 314 -19.90 -2.48 21.91
CA GLU A 314 -21.00 -2.89 21.05
C GLU A 314 -21.24 -4.39 21.27
N ALA A 315 -21.83 -4.70 22.43
CA ALA A 315 -22.59 -5.91 22.64
C ALA A 315 -24.03 -5.49 22.95
N GLY A 316 -24.89 -5.66 21.94
CA GLY A 316 -26.35 -5.68 21.97
C GLY A 316 -27.10 -4.91 23.05
N ALA A 317 -27.61 -3.72 22.71
CA ALA A 317 -28.85 -3.20 23.28
C ALA A 317 -29.92 -3.28 22.17
N GLY A 318 -30.67 -4.39 22.18
CA GLY A 318 -31.87 -4.55 21.36
C GLY A 318 -32.96 -3.59 21.82
N GLU A 319 -33.65 -3.04 20.83
CA GLU A 319 -34.74 -2.08 20.93
C GLU A 319 -35.87 -2.55 21.87
N ALA A 320 -36.25 -1.70 22.83
CA ALA A 320 -37.54 -1.74 23.50
C ALA A 320 -38.33 -0.49 23.07
N GLY A 321 -39.43 -0.71 22.33
CA GLY A 321 -40.32 0.35 21.85
C GLY A 321 -41.20 0.96 22.95
N PRO A 322 -41.73 2.18 22.77
CA PRO A 322 -42.39 2.92 23.84
C PRO A 322 -43.91 2.67 23.90
N GLY A 323 -44.37 2.28 25.09
CA GLY A 323 -45.43 2.97 25.84
C GLY A 323 -46.89 2.87 25.39
N GLU A 324 -47.70 2.19 26.21
CA GLU A 324 -49.03 2.68 26.60
C GLU A 324 -49.25 2.44 28.10
N THR A 325 -49.61 3.50 28.82
CA THR A 325 -50.01 3.53 30.22
C THR A 325 -51.48 3.94 30.30
N GLY A 326 -52.30 3.23 31.07
CA GLY A 326 -53.52 3.81 31.64
C GLY A 326 -54.58 2.80 32.14
N PRO A 327 -55.32 3.10 33.23
CA PRO A 327 -55.72 2.08 34.22
C PRO A 327 -57.25 1.93 34.38
N GLY A 328 -57.70 0.86 35.06
CA GLY A 328 -59.08 0.79 35.56
C GLY A 328 -59.51 -0.63 35.93
N GLY A 329 -59.69 -0.89 37.23
CA GLY A 329 -60.27 -2.14 37.72
C GLY A 329 -61.78 -2.24 37.52
N THR A 330 -62.31 -3.45 37.62
CA THR A 330 -63.67 -3.75 38.12
C THR A 330 -63.82 -5.24 38.37
N ASP A 331 -64.47 -5.54 39.48
CA ASP A 331 -64.81 -6.85 40.04
C ASP A 331 -65.90 -7.61 39.26
N ALA A 332 -65.91 -8.94 39.38
CA ALA A 332 -67.08 -9.87 39.44
C ALA A 332 -66.52 -11.30 39.22
N ASP A 333 -66.40 -12.16 40.23
CA ASP A 333 -67.44 -12.99 40.88
C ASP A 333 -68.25 -13.86 39.91
N GLY A 334 -68.36 -15.17 40.20
CA GLY A 334 -69.20 -16.09 39.42
C GLY A 334 -68.73 -17.54 39.38
N THR A 335 -69.20 -18.31 40.35
CA THR A 335 -69.11 -19.76 40.52
C THR A 335 -69.95 -20.54 39.48
N SER A 336 -69.74 -21.87 39.47
CA SER A 336 -70.60 -22.97 38.96
C SER A 336 -70.08 -23.70 37.71
N ASP A 337 -70.33 -24.98 37.47
CA ASP A 337 -70.55 -26.19 38.30
C ASP A 337 -70.66 -27.34 37.29
N SER A 338 -70.06 -28.49 37.58
CA SER A 338 -70.51 -29.83 37.20
C SER A 338 -70.59 -30.32 35.73
N ALA A 339 -70.57 -31.67 35.64
CA ALA A 339 -70.89 -32.59 34.53
C ALA A 339 -69.73 -32.90 33.54
N SER A 340 -68.96 -33.97 33.70
CA SER A 340 -69.26 -35.43 33.70
C SER A 340 -69.36 -36.07 32.31
N ALA A 341 -68.69 -37.23 32.22
CA ALA A 341 -68.82 -38.33 31.25
C ALA A 341 -68.17 -38.15 29.86
N THR A 342 -67.64 -39.16 29.17
CA THR A 342 -67.23 -40.56 29.44
C THR A 342 -66.74 -41.08 28.08
N ALA A 343 -65.67 -41.90 28.08
CA ALA A 343 -65.26 -42.85 27.02
C ALA A 343 -64.93 -42.28 25.63
N SER A 344 -63.81 -42.61 25.00
CA SER A 344 -63.45 -43.98 24.65
C SER A 344 -62.05 -44.00 24.01
N GLN A 345 -61.19 -44.90 24.47
CA GLN A 345 -60.13 -45.49 23.63
C GLN A 345 -60.80 -46.50 22.68
N PRO A 346 -60.17 -46.84 21.54
CA PRO A 346 -59.35 -48.06 21.59
C PRO A 346 -58.08 -48.06 20.71
N THR A 347 -57.15 -48.94 21.09
CA THR A 347 -56.23 -49.78 20.27
C THR A 347 -55.17 -49.09 19.40
N GLN A 348 -53.87 -49.17 19.70
CA GLN A 348 -52.94 -50.31 19.79
C GLN A 348 -52.41 -50.81 18.42
N ASP A 349 -51.08 -50.81 18.34
CA ASP A 349 -50.15 -51.57 17.46
C ASP A 349 -50.19 -51.39 15.94
N ARG A 350 -49.15 -50.74 15.40
CA ARG A 350 -47.92 -51.40 14.93
C ARG A 350 -46.79 -50.42 14.63
#